data_AF-A0AAV9KE06-F1
#
_entry.id   AF-A0AAV9KE06-F1
#
_cell.length_a   1.000
_cell.length_b   1.000
_cell.length_c   1.000
_cell.angle_alpha   90.00
_cell.angle_beta   90.00
_cell.angle_gamma   90.00
#
_symmetry.space_group_name_H-M   'P 1'
#
loop_
_entity.id
_entity.type
_entity.pdbx_description
1 polymer ?
#
loop_
_entity_poly.entity_id
_entity_poly.type
_entity_poly.pdbx_seq_one_letter_code
_entity_poly.pdbx_strand_id
1 'polypeptide(L)'
;MAGVEFLPKEYGYVILALAAYCFLNFWMSFQVGKARKQYKVSYPTMYATEAENKNAKSFNCVQRGHQNSLEMMPMFFMLMIVGGIRHPLICASLGAVYIVSRYFYFTGYSTGDPQNRLTLGKYNFLAIMGLLICAISCGVNFLMS
;
A
#
# COMPACT_ATOMS: atom_id res chain seq x y z
N MET A 1 -5.87 -11.97 29.84
CA MET A 1 -6.12 -11.37 28.51
C MET A 1 -6.72 -9.96 28.65
N ALA A 2 -6.14 -9.10 29.49
CA ALA A 2 -6.74 -7.79 29.84
C ALA A 2 -6.51 -6.68 28.78
N GLY A 3 -5.61 -6.88 27.81
CA GLY A 3 -5.34 -5.88 26.77
C GLY A 3 -6.36 -5.84 25.62
N VAL A 4 -7.09 -6.94 25.39
CA VAL A 4 -8.13 -7.03 24.35
C VAL A 4 -9.43 -6.34 24.80
N GLU A 5 -9.61 -6.15 26.11
CA GLU A 5 -10.81 -5.51 26.67
C GLU A 5 -10.84 -3.98 26.48
N PHE A 6 -9.74 -3.35 26.07
CA PHE A 6 -9.66 -1.89 25.94
C PHE A 6 -10.00 -1.38 24.52
N LEU A 7 -9.99 -2.25 23.50
CA LEU A 7 -10.27 -1.85 22.12
C LEU A 7 -11.68 -2.29 21.68
N PRO A 8 -12.39 -1.46 20.89
CA PRO A 8 -13.69 -1.81 20.35
C PRO A 8 -13.58 -3.07 19.47
N LYS A 9 -14.62 -3.91 19.44
CA LYS A 9 -14.64 -5.16 18.66
C LYS A 9 -14.36 -4.90 17.17
N GLU A 10 -14.81 -3.75 16.69
CA GLU A 10 -14.67 -3.24 15.34
C GLU A 10 -13.20 -2.98 14.96
N TYR A 11 -12.30 -2.81 15.93
CA TYR A 11 -10.86 -2.67 15.68
C TYR A 11 -10.27 -3.93 15.00
N GLY A 12 -10.94 -5.09 15.12
CA GLY A 12 -10.61 -6.29 14.36
C GLY A 12 -10.58 -6.04 12.85
N TYR A 13 -11.43 -5.16 12.31
CA TYR A 13 -11.42 -4.82 10.88
C TYR A 13 -10.16 -4.07 10.45
N VAL A 14 -9.60 -3.23 11.33
CA VAL A 14 -8.33 -2.53 11.09
C VAL A 14 -7.19 -3.55 10.97
N ILE A 15 -7.15 -4.53 11.88
CA ILE A 15 -6.15 -5.61 11.87
C ILE A 15 -6.27 -6.45 10.60
N LEU A 16 -7.49 -6.83 10.22
CA LEU A 16 -7.73 -7.59 8.99
C LEU A 16 -7.32 -6.81 7.73
N ALA A 17 -7.57 -5.49 7.69
CA ALA A 17 -7.13 -4.65 6.58
C ALA A 17 -5.59 -4.57 6.49
N LEU A 18 -4.89 -4.42 7.63
CA LEU A 18 -3.42 -4.45 7.66
C LEU A 18 -2.87 -5.80 7.17
N ALA A 19 -3.44 -6.91 7.63
CA ALA A 19 -3.07 -8.25 7.18
C ALA A 19 -3.31 -8.44 5.67
N ALA A 20 -4.45 -7.96 5.15
CA ALA A 20 -4.75 -7.98 3.73
C ALA A 20 -3.73 -7.17 2.90
N TYR A 21 -3.28 -6.03 3.41
CA TYR A 21 -2.21 -5.27 2.75
C TYR A 21 -0.88 -6.03 2.71
N CYS A 22 -0.52 -6.75 3.77
CA CYS A 22 0.67 -7.60 3.77
C CYS A 22 0.60 -8.66 2.65
N PHE A 23 -0.55 -9.32 2.48
CA PHE A 23 -0.75 -10.26 1.37
C PHE A 23 -0.62 -9.59 -0.01
N LEU A 24 -1.17 -8.39 -0.18
CA LEU A 24 -1.00 -7.61 -1.40
C LEU A 24 0.48 -7.28 -1.66
N ASN A 25 1.23 -6.91 -0.62
CA ASN A 25 2.66 -6.63 -0.73
C ASN A 25 3.47 -7.88 -1.15
N PHE A 26 3.19 -9.03 -0.52
CA PHE A 26 3.78 -10.30 -0.95
C PHE A 26 3.46 -10.63 -2.40
N TRP A 27 2.21 -10.45 -2.83
CA TRP A 27 1.83 -10.60 -4.23
C TRP A 27 2.64 -9.71 -5.17
N MET A 28 2.79 -8.42 -4.86
CA MET A 28 3.62 -7.52 -5.66
C MET A 28 5.09 -7.97 -5.72
N SER A 29 5.64 -8.45 -4.60
CA SER A 29 6.99 -9.02 -4.56
C SER A 29 7.15 -10.24 -5.49
N PHE A 30 6.17 -11.15 -5.50
CA PHE A 30 6.16 -12.28 -6.43
C PHE A 30 6.09 -11.82 -7.90
N GLN A 31 5.32 -10.77 -8.20
CA GLN A 31 5.26 -10.22 -9.56
C GLN A 31 6.59 -9.61 -10.00
N VAL A 32 7.32 -8.93 -9.10
CA VAL A 32 8.68 -8.47 -9.35
C VAL A 32 9.61 -9.65 -9.63
N GLY A 33 9.54 -10.73 -8.83
CA GLY A 33 10.33 -11.94 -9.06
C GLY A 33 10.05 -12.59 -10.42
N LYS A 34 8.78 -12.68 -10.81
CA LYS A 34 8.36 -13.15 -12.13
C LYS A 34 8.91 -12.26 -13.25
N ALA A 35 8.82 -10.94 -13.10
CA ALA A 35 9.34 -9.98 -14.06
C ALA A 35 10.87 -10.09 -14.20
N ARG A 36 11.61 -10.28 -13.10
CA ARG A 36 13.07 -10.52 -13.15
C ARG A 36 13.42 -11.72 -14.02
N LYS A 37 12.70 -12.83 -13.84
CA LYS A 37 12.90 -14.04 -14.65
C LYS A 37 12.52 -13.81 -16.13
N GLN A 38 11.41 -13.13 -16.37
CA GLN A 38 10.93 -12.84 -17.73
C GLN A 38 11.88 -11.94 -18.51
N TYR A 39 12.39 -10.89 -17.88
CA TYR A 39 13.27 -9.91 -18.52
C TYR A 39 14.75 -10.22 -18.31
N LYS A 40 15.10 -11.36 -17.71
CA LYS A 40 16.49 -11.81 -17.48
C LYS A 40 17.34 -10.80 -16.71
N VAL A 41 16.75 -10.15 -15.71
CA VAL A 41 17.47 -9.19 -14.85
C VAL A 41 18.01 -9.94 -13.64
N SER A 42 19.33 -10.15 -13.59
CA SER A 42 20.02 -10.81 -12.48
C SER A 42 20.11 -9.90 -11.25
N TYR A 43 20.14 -10.51 -10.06
CA TYR A 43 20.58 -9.81 -8.86
C TYR A 43 22.07 -9.45 -8.99
N PRO A 44 22.54 -8.33 -8.40
CA PRO A 44 21.84 -7.38 -7.53
C PRO A 44 21.16 -6.21 -8.27
N THR A 45 21.06 -6.24 -9.60
CA THR A 45 20.57 -5.12 -10.41
C THR A 45 19.14 -4.73 -10.03
N MET A 46 18.97 -3.50 -9.55
CA MET A 46 17.66 -2.99 -9.12
C MET A 46 16.82 -2.53 -10.31
N TYR A 47 17.40 -1.72 -11.19
CA TYR A 47 16.78 -1.22 -12.42
C TYR A 47 17.62 -1.66 -13.61
N ALA A 48 16.97 -2.17 -14.65
CA ALA A 48 17.62 -2.51 -15.91
C ALA A 48 17.88 -1.23 -16.71
N THR A 49 19.00 -1.18 -17.45
CA THR A 49 19.27 -0.09 -18.39
C THR A 49 18.79 -0.47 -19.79
N GLU A 50 18.35 0.50 -20.58
CA GLU A 50 17.90 0.28 -21.97
C GLU A 50 19.03 -0.25 -22.87
N ALA A 51 20.29 0.03 -22.51
CA ALA A 51 21.46 -0.51 -23.20
C ALA A 51 21.62 -2.03 -23.00
N GLU A 52 21.24 -2.53 -21.82
CA GLU A 52 21.36 -3.96 -21.46
C GLU A 52 20.11 -4.75 -21.81
N ASN A 53 18.94 -4.10 -21.92
CA ASN A 53 17.68 -4.80 -22.11
C ASN A 53 16.64 -3.95 -22.86
N LYS A 54 16.17 -4.46 -24.02
CA LYS A 54 15.11 -3.80 -24.81
C LYS A 54 13.78 -3.65 -24.08
N ASN A 55 13.58 -4.41 -22.99
CA ASN A 55 12.38 -4.36 -22.15
C ASN A 55 12.66 -3.73 -20.78
N ALA A 56 13.75 -2.97 -20.65
CA ALA A 56 14.16 -2.36 -19.38
C ALA A 56 13.05 -1.48 -18.78
N LYS A 57 12.41 -0.63 -19.59
CA LYS A 57 11.24 0.16 -19.16
C LYS A 57 10.14 -0.67 -18.51
N SER A 58 9.75 -1.80 -19.10
CA SER A 58 8.68 -2.65 -18.58
C SER A 58 9.05 -3.30 -17.25
N PHE A 59 10.28 -3.81 -17.13
CA PHE A 59 10.79 -4.32 -15.86
C PHE A 59 10.85 -3.23 -14.79
N ASN A 60 11.43 -2.08 -15.13
CA ASN A 60 11.57 -0.94 -14.23
C ASN A 60 10.22 -0.42 -13.75
N CYS A 61 9.19 -0.51 -14.60
CA CYS A 61 7.83 -0.16 -14.24
C CYS A 61 7.26 -1.09 -13.15
N VAL A 62 7.38 -2.41 -13.29
CA VAL A 62 6.95 -3.38 -12.27
C VAL A 62 7.73 -3.16 -10.97
N GLN A 63 9.06 -3.04 -11.06
CA GLN A 63 9.93 -2.79 -9.90
C GLN A 63 9.56 -1.49 -9.17
N ARG A 64 9.39 -0.38 -9.91
CA ARG A 64 9.05 0.93 -9.33
C ARG A 64 7.67 0.92 -8.69
N GLY A 65 6.70 0.25 -9.30
CA GLY A 65 5.35 0.08 -8.76
C GLY A 65 5.37 -0.56 -7.37
N HIS A 66 6.13 -1.66 -7.20
CA HIS A 66 6.28 -2.31 -5.90
C HIS A 66 7.07 -1.45 -4.91
N GLN A 67 8.19 -0.84 -5.35
CA GLN A 67 8.99 0.02 -4.49
C GLN A 67 8.20 1.22 -3.95
N ASN A 68 7.34 1.83 -4.77
CA ASN A 68 6.45 2.88 -4.31
C ASN A 68 5.46 2.39 -3.24
N SER A 69 5.04 1.12 -3.30
CA SER A 69 4.18 0.53 -2.26
C SER A 69 4.94 0.41 -0.96
N LEU A 70 6.20 -0.03 -1.02
CA LEU A 70 7.07 -0.12 0.16
C LEU A 70 7.36 1.25 0.78
N GLU A 71 7.56 2.29 -0.04
CA GLU A 71 7.76 3.67 0.44
C GLU A 71 6.54 4.19 1.22
N MET A 72 5.32 3.82 0.79
CA MET A 72 4.07 4.30 1.39
C MET A 72 3.56 3.42 2.54
N MET A 73 3.98 2.15 2.60
CA MET A 73 3.50 1.17 3.57
C MET A 73 3.65 1.62 5.04
N PRO A 74 4.79 2.17 5.49
CA PRO A 74 4.94 2.60 6.88
C PRO A 74 3.93 3.71 7.26
N MET A 75 3.75 4.69 6.37
CA MET A 75 2.79 5.76 6.59
C MET A 75 1.36 5.22 6.65
N PHE A 76 0.99 4.35 5.70
CA PHE A 76 -0.32 3.72 5.68
C PHE A 76 -0.59 2.93 6.97
N PHE A 77 0.37 2.12 7.43
CA PHE A 77 0.23 1.31 8.65
C PHE A 77 0.09 2.18 9.89
N MET A 78 0.93 3.20 10.03
CA MET A 78 0.86 4.12 11.16
C MET A 78 -0.49 4.83 11.23
N LEU A 79 -0.99 5.34 10.11
CA LEU A 79 -2.28 6.04 10.08
C LEU A 79 -3.46 5.11 10.36
N MET A 80 -3.42 3.87 9.84
CA MET A 80 -4.44 2.85 10.11
C MET A 80 -4.49 2.47 11.60
N ILE A 81 -3.32 2.23 12.20
CA ILE A 81 -3.22 1.83 13.62
C ILE A 81 -3.68 2.99 14.51
N VAL A 82 -3.10 4.18 14.35
CA VAL A 82 -3.39 5.33 15.23
C VAL A 82 -4.82 5.83 15.02
N GLY A 83 -5.25 6.05 13.77
CA GLY A 83 -6.61 6.52 13.48
C GLY A 83 -7.67 5.49 13.88
N GLY A 84 -7.36 4.20 13.72
CA GLY A 84 -8.27 3.10 14.01
C GLY A 84 -8.65 3.00 15.48
N ILE A 85 -7.82 3.50 16.40
CA ILE A 85 -8.06 3.40 17.86
C ILE A 85 -9.42 4.03 18.20
N ARG A 86 -9.72 5.18 17.60
CA ARG A 86 -10.98 5.91 17.80
C ARG A 86 -12.00 5.68 16.70
N HIS A 87 -11.54 5.47 15.47
CA HIS A 87 -12.38 5.42 14.26
C HIS A 87 -12.23 4.11 13.48
N PRO A 88 -12.43 2.93 14.11
CA PRO A 88 -12.07 1.64 13.53
C PRO A 88 -12.79 1.34 12.20
N LEU A 89 -14.10 1.61 12.12
CA LEU A 89 -14.89 1.35 10.91
C LEU A 89 -14.52 2.28 9.73
N ILE A 90 -14.24 3.55 10.03
CA ILE A 90 -13.83 4.54 9.02
C ILE A 90 -12.45 4.18 8.49
N CYS A 91 -11.49 3.91 9.38
CA CYS A 91 -10.15 3.50 9.01
C CYS A 91 -10.16 2.18 8.23
N ALA A 92 -10.94 1.19 8.64
CA ALA A 92 -11.05 -0.07 7.88
C ALA A 92 -11.60 0.14 6.46
N SER A 93 -12.61 1.00 6.31
CA SER A 93 -13.21 1.33 5.01
C SER A 93 -12.23 2.06 4.10
N LEU A 94 -11.55 3.08 4.62
CA LEU A 94 -10.50 3.81 3.90
C LEU A 94 -9.30 2.92 3.56
N GLY A 95 -8.94 2.00 4.47
CA GLY A 95 -7.92 1.00 4.26
C GLY A 95 -8.26 0.04 3.12
N ALA A 96 -9.51 -0.43 3.04
CA ALA A 96 -9.98 -1.24 1.92
C ALA A 96 -9.89 -0.48 0.59
N VAL A 97 -10.35 0.78 0.56
CA VAL A 97 -10.24 1.65 -0.62
C VAL A 97 -8.76 1.82 -1.03
N TYR A 98 -7.87 2.04 -0.07
CA TYR A 98 -6.43 2.14 -0.32
C TYR A 98 -5.86 0.85 -0.91
N ILE A 99 -6.15 -0.32 -0.32
CA ILE A 99 -5.67 -1.63 -0.80
C ILE A 99 -6.10 -1.89 -2.25
N VAL A 100 -7.39 -1.68 -2.55
CA VAL A 100 -7.92 -1.86 -3.91
C VAL A 100 -7.27 -0.86 -4.89
N SER A 101 -7.14 0.39 -4.48
CA SER A 101 -6.49 1.44 -5.28
C SER A 101 -5.01 1.15 -5.51
N ARG A 102 -4.30 0.56 -4.53
CA ARG A 102 -2.90 0.11 -4.67
C ARG A 102 -2.77 -1.07 -5.61
N TYR A 103 -3.71 -2.02 -5.59
CA TYR A 103 -3.74 -3.11 -6.55
C TYR A 103 -3.80 -2.57 -7.99
N PHE A 104 -4.75 -1.68 -8.28
CA PHE A 104 -4.87 -1.06 -9.61
C PHE A 104 -3.71 -0.14 -9.96
N TYR A 105 -3.15 0.58 -8.98
CA TYR A 105 -1.94 1.37 -9.20
C TYR A 105 -0.79 0.49 -9.68
N PHE A 106 -0.55 -0.65 -9.01
CA PHE A 106 0.53 -1.56 -9.35
C PHE A 106 0.31 -2.25 -10.70
N THR A 107 -0.90 -2.77 -10.96
CA THR A 107 -1.21 -3.43 -12.24
C THR A 107 -1.17 -2.43 -13.40
N GLY A 108 -1.65 -1.21 -13.19
CA GLY A 108 -1.53 -0.11 -14.16
C GLY A 108 -0.08 0.27 -14.44
N TYR A 109 0.76 0.37 -13.40
CA TYR A 109 2.20 0.61 -13.59
C TYR A 109 2.85 -0.55 -14.38
N SER A 110 2.43 -1.79 -14.10
CA SER A 110 3.00 -3.00 -14.70
C SER A 110 2.71 -3.18 -16.20
N THR A 111 1.90 -2.32 -16.82
CA THR A 111 1.69 -2.34 -18.29
C THR A 111 2.87 -1.77 -19.08
N GLY A 112 3.88 -1.20 -18.40
CA GLY A 112 5.03 -0.56 -19.04
C GLY A 112 4.82 0.92 -19.40
N ASP A 113 3.61 1.44 -19.17
CA ASP A 113 3.30 2.87 -19.24
C ASP A 113 3.04 3.42 -17.83
N PRO A 114 3.94 4.25 -17.29
CA PRO A 114 3.76 4.87 -15.98
C PRO A 114 2.47 5.69 -15.83
N GLN A 115 1.85 6.19 -16.91
CA GLN A 115 0.63 6.98 -16.80
C GLN A 115 -0.58 6.14 -16.38
N ASN A 116 -0.62 4.85 -16.75
CA ASN A 116 -1.73 3.95 -16.47
C ASN A 116 -1.95 3.69 -14.97
N ARG A 117 -0.94 3.99 -14.13
CA ARG A 117 -1.03 3.90 -12.66
C ARG A 117 -2.11 4.83 -12.07
N LEU A 118 -2.46 5.93 -12.75
CA LEU A 118 -3.35 6.97 -12.21
C LEU A 118 -4.83 6.77 -12.51
N THR A 119 -5.18 5.81 -13.37
CA THR A 119 -6.57 5.51 -13.77
C THR A 119 -7.49 5.33 -12.54
N LEU A 120 -7.18 4.32 -11.74
CA LEU A 120 -7.81 4.05 -10.44
C LEU A 120 -6.84 4.27 -9.27
N GLY A 121 -5.53 4.31 -9.50
CA GLY A 121 -4.56 4.50 -8.43
C GLY A 121 -4.55 5.91 -7.83
N LYS A 122 -5.23 6.89 -8.43
CA LYS A 122 -5.38 8.26 -7.88
C LYS A 122 -6.14 8.30 -6.54
N TYR A 123 -7.05 7.35 -6.31
CA TYR A 123 -7.84 7.27 -5.09
C TYR A 123 -7.01 6.93 -3.84
N ASN A 124 -5.76 6.45 -4.01
CA ASN A 124 -4.81 6.26 -2.92
C ASN A 124 -4.59 7.53 -2.10
N PHE A 125 -4.50 8.68 -2.77
CA PHE A 125 -4.24 9.95 -2.08
C PHE A 125 -5.41 10.35 -1.17
N LEU A 126 -6.65 10.20 -1.68
CA LEU A 126 -7.85 10.48 -0.90
C LEU A 126 -7.97 9.58 0.32
N ALA A 127 -7.67 8.29 0.18
CA ALA A 127 -7.67 7.36 1.31
C ALA A 127 -6.64 7.73 2.39
N ILE A 128 -5.41 8.07 1.99
CA ILE A 128 -4.36 8.48 2.94
C ILE A 128 -4.72 9.80 3.64
N MET A 129 -5.27 10.77 2.93
CA MET A 129 -5.75 12.03 3.55
C MET A 129 -6.88 11.78 4.56
N GLY A 130 -7.83 10.90 4.22
CA GLY A 130 -8.88 10.50 5.15
C GLY A 130 -8.33 9.83 6.42
N LEU A 131 -7.35 8.93 6.25
CA LEU A 131 -6.69 8.26 7.38
C LEU A 131 -5.89 9.25 8.24
N LEU A 132 -5.24 10.25 7.63
CA LEU A 132 -4.56 11.32 8.34
C LEU A 132 -5.53 12.14 9.21
N ILE A 133 -6.69 12.50 8.67
CA ILE A 133 -7.74 13.19 9.42
C ILE A 133 -8.22 12.33 10.61
N CYS A 134 -8.39 11.02 10.41
CA CYS A 134 -8.77 10.11 11.50
C CYS A 134 -7.69 10.07 12.59
N ALA A 135 -6.41 10.04 12.22
CA ALA A 135 -5.30 10.04 13.16
C ALA A 135 -5.22 11.36 13.95
N ILE A 136 -5.35 12.50 13.28
CA ILE A 136 -5.40 13.83 13.93
C ILE A 136 -6.59 13.89 14.90
N SER A 137 -7.77 13.46 14.44
CA SER A 137 -8.97 13.41 15.28
C SER A 137 -8.75 12.54 16.52
N CYS A 138 -8.10 11.37 16.38
CA CYS A 138 -7.76 10.51 17.51
C CYS A 138 -6.84 11.23 18.51
N GLY A 139 -5.77 11.90 18.02
CA GLY A 139 -4.85 12.64 18.87
C GLY A 139 -5.49 13.83 19.60
N VAL A 140 -6.31 14.63 18.90
CA VAL A 140 -7.04 15.75 19.51
C VAL A 140 -8.01 15.27 20.57
N ASN A 141 -8.71 14.16 20.35
CA ASN A 141 -9.60 13.59 21.35
C ASN A 141 -8.84 13.19 22.63
N PHE A 142 -7.65 12.60 22.51
CA PHE A 142 -6.84 12.26 23.69
C PHE A 142 -6.36 13.49 24.49
N LEU A 143 -6.20 14.65 23.86
CA LEU A 143 -5.84 15.89 24.56
C LEU A 143 -7.04 16.55 25.27
N MET A 144 -8.26 16.24 24.83
CA MET A 144 -9.50 16.82 25.38
C MET A 144 -10.18 15.91 26.41
N SER A 145 -9.76 14.65 26.54
CA SER A 145 -10.22 13.67 27.52
C SER A 145 -9.35 13.68 28.78
#